data_AF-A0A1T3VRN3-F1
#
_entry.id   AF-A0A1T3VRN3-F1
#
_cell.length_a   1.000
_cell.length_b   1.000
_cell.length_c   1.000
_cell.angle_alpha   90.00
_cell.angle_beta   90.00
_cell.angle_gamma   90.00
#
_symmetry.space_group_name_H-M   'P 1'
#
loop_
_entity.id
_entity.type
_entity.pdbx_description
1 polymer ?
#
loop_
_entity_poly.entity_id
_entity_poly.type
_entity_poly.pdbx_seq_one_letter_code
_entity_poly.pdbx_strand_id
1 'polypeptide(L)'
;TISNWDLSTDYRPAVGGRVGGDWYDAFVLPDGRLTVVLGDVAGHGLAAAGAMAQLRNALRSLLFTGATPADALSQLNAFSRHLMARAFATAVAVRIDLDSGRTEAASAGHLMPYLTGGRTPVTAAPIRLSPPIGVKGGSYAHSEFVLERGQGLVMFSDGLVERRDGTIDDGLERLARVLDRAGDSAAQQISSAMRPEDTDDDVTVITLRRR
;
A
#
# COMPACT_ATOMS: atom_id res chain seq x y z
N THR A 1 -0.64 -20.09 -0.52
CA THR A 1 -2.06 -19.88 -0.22
C THR A 1 -2.19 -19.77 1.28
N ILE A 2 -2.75 -18.67 1.79
CA ILE A 2 -2.97 -18.48 3.23
C ILE A 2 -4.36 -19.02 3.52
N SER A 3 -4.49 -19.93 4.48
CA SER A 3 -5.79 -20.55 4.77
C SER A 3 -6.82 -19.47 5.16
N ASN A 4 -8.03 -19.51 4.59
CA ASN A 4 -9.10 -18.52 4.78
C ASN A 4 -8.79 -17.09 4.26
N TRP A 5 -7.74 -16.88 3.48
CA TRP A 5 -7.41 -15.57 2.91
C TRP A 5 -7.06 -15.66 1.43
N ASP A 6 -7.63 -14.77 0.63
CA ASP A 6 -7.17 -14.53 -0.74
C ASP A 6 -6.25 -13.33 -0.76
N LEU A 7 -5.07 -13.50 -1.36
CA LEU A 7 -4.14 -12.43 -1.65
C LEU A 7 -3.85 -12.44 -3.15
N SER A 8 -4.01 -11.29 -3.80
CA SER A 8 -3.68 -11.10 -5.21
C SER A 8 -2.99 -9.75 -5.39
N THR A 9 -2.05 -9.71 -6.34
CA THR A 9 -1.25 -8.53 -6.66
C THR A 9 -1.19 -8.35 -8.17
N ASP A 10 -1.25 -7.11 -8.63
CA ASP A 10 -0.93 -6.74 -10.01
C ASP A 10 0.04 -5.57 -9.98
N TYR A 11 1.17 -5.72 -10.67
CA TYR A 11 2.19 -4.67 -10.82
C TYR A 11 2.44 -4.44 -12.30
N ARG A 12 2.26 -3.19 -12.74
CA ARG A 12 2.48 -2.75 -14.12
C ARG A 12 3.49 -1.61 -14.10
N PRO A 13 4.72 -1.85 -14.58
CA PRO A 13 5.73 -0.81 -14.60
C PRO A 13 5.39 0.28 -15.63
N ALA A 14 5.85 1.50 -15.36
CA ALA A 14 5.74 2.64 -16.26
C ALA A 14 6.34 2.36 -17.65
N VAL A 15 5.72 2.93 -18.70
CA VAL A 15 6.18 2.78 -20.08
C VAL A 15 7.57 3.43 -20.28
N GLY A 16 8.44 2.76 -21.03
CA GLY A 16 9.76 3.26 -21.41
C GLY A 16 10.94 2.73 -20.61
N GLY A 17 10.76 1.65 -19.84
CA GLY A 17 11.86 0.96 -19.14
C GLY A 17 12.46 1.77 -17.98
N ARG A 18 11.73 2.76 -17.48
CA ARG A 18 12.07 3.44 -16.23
C ARG A 18 11.91 2.43 -15.10
N VAL A 19 12.95 2.27 -14.29
CA VAL A 19 12.86 1.44 -13.08
C VAL A 19 11.97 2.18 -12.10
N GLY A 20 10.93 1.46 -11.66
CA GLY A 20 9.85 2.00 -10.88
C GLY A 20 10.20 2.43 -9.46
N GLY A 21 9.41 3.36 -8.93
CA GLY A 21 9.43 3.82 -7.54
C GLY A 21 8.59 2.95 -6.61
N ASP A 22 7.55 2.33 -7.18
CA ASP A 22 6.62 1.45 -6.50
C ASP A 22 7.31 0.18 -5.94
N TRP A 23 6.93 -0.20 -4.74
CA TRP A 23 7.23 -1.52 -4.18
C TRP A 23 6.08 -2.06 -3.36
N TYR A 24 5.96 -3.39 -3.34
CA TYR A 24 5.14 -4.08 -2.36
C TYR A 24 5.91 -5.21 -1.68
N ASP A 25 5.43 -5.60 -0.51
CA ASP A 25 5.88 -6.80 0.20
C ASP A 25 4.70 -7.50 0.87
N ALA A 26 4.75 -8.82 0.93
CA ALA A 26 3.73 -9.63 1.60
C ALA A 26 4.38 -10.89 2.18
N PHE A 27 4.40 -10.99 3.51
CA PHE A 27 5.06 -12.10 4.20
C PHE A 27 4.39 -12.40 5.55
N VAL A 28 4.42 -13.68 5.92
CA VAL A 28 3.93 -14.13 7.23
C VAL A 28 5.08 -14.04 8.23
N LEU A 29 4.81 -13.40 9.37
CA LEU A 29 5.74 -13.26 10.50
C LEU A 29 5.89 -14.59 11.25
N PRO A 30 6.97 -14.76 12.05
CA PRO A 30 7.16 -15.98 12.86
C PRO A 30 6.01 -16.28 13.83
N ASP A 31 5.23 -15.26 14.21
CA ASP A 31 4.04 -15.40 15.07
C ASP A 31 2.74 -15.72 14.31
N GLY A 32 2.82 -15.94 13.00
CA GLY A 32 1.69 -16.29 12.15
C GLY A 32 0.91 -15.11 11.59
N ARG A 33 1.21 -13.87 11.94
CA ARG A 33 0.53 -12.68 11.40
C ARG A 33 1.02 -12.36 9.99
N LEU A 34 0.11 -12.00 9.08
CA LEU A 34 0.45 -11.53 7.74
C LEU A 34 0.82 -10.06 7.76
N THR A 35 1.93 -9.69 7.15
CA THR A 35 2.31 -8.30 6.89
C THR A 35 2.18 -8.01 5.40
N VAL A 36 1.55 -6.89 5.05
CA VAL A 36 1.43 -6.38 3.68
C VAL A 36 1.89 -4.93 3.67
N VAL A 37 2.75 -4.58 2.73
CA VAL A 37 3.30 -3.25 2.56
C VAL A 37 3.10 -2.83 1.10
N LEU A 38 2.75 -1.56 0.92
CA LEU A 38 2.83 -0.88 -0.36
C LEU A 38 3.50 0.47 -0.13
N GLY A 39 4.39 0.87 -1.01
CA GLY A 39 4.89 2.23 -1.01
C GLY A 39 5.44 2.62 -2.37
N ASP A 40 5.75 3.90 -2.48
CA ASP A 40 6.24 4.52 -3.69
C ASP A 40 7.34 5.53 -3.35
N VAL A 41 8.42 5.54 -4.11
CA VAL A 41 9.53 6.48 -3.97
C VAL A 41 9.43 7.55 -5.03
N ALA A 42 9.39 8.81 -4.58
CA ALA A 42 9.33 9.95 -5.46
C ALA A 42 10.53 10.01 -6.42
N GLY A 43 10.23 10.21 -7.70
CA GLY A 43 11.21 10.29 -8.78
C GLY A 43 11.36 8.97 -9.54
N HIS A 44 12.26 8.93 -10.51
CA HIS A 44 12.37 7.77 -11.41
C HIS A 44 13.82 7.42 -11.76
N GLY A 45 14.03 6.19 -12.22
CA GLY A 45 15.33 5.71 -12.69
C GLY A 45 16.21 5.16 -11.57
N LEU A 46 17.50 4.98 -11.86
CA LEU A 46 18.40 4.19 -11.01
C LEU A 46 18.52 4.70 -9.56
N ALA A 47 18.47 6.03 -9.37
CA ALA A 47 18.53 6.61 -8.03
C ALA A 47 17.27 6.30 -7.20
N ALA A 48 16.08 6.43 -7.80
CA ALA A 48 14.81 6.08 -7.17
C ALA A 48 14.75 4.58 -6.87
N ALA A 49 15.17 3.74 -7.82
CA ALA A 49 15.25 2.30 -7.64
C ALA A 49 16.19 1.88 -6.49
N GLY A 50 17.36 2.52 -6.40
CA GLY A 50 18.32 2.29 -5.31
C GLY A 50 17.78 2.74 -3.95
N ALA A 51 16.99 3.82 -3.92
CA ALA A 51 16.32 4.28 -2.70
C ALA A 51 15.18 3.33 -2.30
N MET A 52 14.33 2.95 -3.25
CA MET A 52 13.25 1.97 -3.06
C MET A 52 13.80 0.67 -2.48
N ALA A 53 14.87 0.11 -3.07
CA ALA A 53 15.47 -1.13 -2.57
C ALA A 53 15.96 -1.02 -1.12
N GLN A 54 16.54 0.11 -0.73
CA GLN A 54 16.99 0.35 0.64
C GLN A 54 15.80 0.49 1.60
N LEU A 55 14.79 1.29 1.25
CA LEU A 55 13.61 1.52 2.08
C LEU A 55 12.79 0.23 2.25
N ARG A 56 12.56 -0.52 1.18
CA ARG A 56 11.87 -1.82 1.21
C ARG A 56 12.55 -2.78 2.17
N ASN A 57 13.87 -2.97 2.04
CA ASN A 57 14.60 -3.92 2.87
C ASN A 57 14.69 -3.48 4.33
N ALA A 58 14.89 -2.18 4.60
CA ALA A 58 14.88 -1.64 5.94
C ALA A 58 13.51 -1.84 6.61
N LEU A 59 12.42 -1.49 5.93
CA LEU A 59 11.05 -1.66 6.44
C LEU A 59 10.72 -3.14 6.69
N ARG A 60 11.06 -4.01 5.74
CA ARG A 60 10.88 -5.47 5.90
C ARG A 60 11.60 -5.98 7.14
N SER A 61 12.85 -5.57 7.35
CA SER A 61 13.63 -5.98 8.52
C SER A 61 12.97 -5.54 9.83
N LEU A 62 12.55 -4.26 9.92
CA LEU A 62 11.91 -3.70 11.12
C LEU A 62 10.63 -4.45 11.51
N LEU A 63 9.78 -4.71 10.51
CA LEU A 63 8.53 -5.44 10.68
C LEU A 63 8.80 -6.91 11.07
N PHE A 64 9.76 -7.56 10.40
CA PHE A 64 10.16 -8.93 10.71
C PHE A 64 10.68 -9.08 12.15
N THR A 65 11.39 -8.08 12.67
CA THR A 65 11.89 -8.09 14.05
C THR A 65 10.85 -7.69 15.11
N GLY A 66 9.60 -7.47 14.71
CA GLY A 66 8.47 -7.30 15.63
C GLY A 66 7.98 -5.86 15.83
N ALA A 67 8.57 -4.86 15.16
CA ALA A 67 8.06 -3.48 15.24
C ALA A 67 6.60 -3.41 14.78
N THR A 68 5.79 -2.59 15.43
CA THR A 68 4.44 -2.27 14.93
C THR A 68 4.55 -1.51 13.60
N PRO A 69 3.51 -1.50 12.74
CA PRO A 69 3.54 -0.69 11.52
C PRO A 69 3.92 0.77 11.76
N ALA A 70 3.39 1.39 12.83
CA ALA A 70 3.70 2.77 13.19
C ALA A 70 5.17 2.97 13.63
N ASP A 71 5.68 2.06 14.46
CA ASP A 71 7.08 2.11 14.92
C ASP A 71 8.05 1.85 13.76
N ALA A 72 7.70 0.93 12.88
CA ALA A 72 8.50 0.59 11.71
C ALA A 72 8.60 1.79 10.74
N LEU A 73 7.50 2.49 10.46
CA LEU A 73 7.53 3.72 9.64
C LEU A 73 8.27 4.86 10.33
N SER A 74 8.17 4.98 11.66
CA SER A 74 8.94 5.97 12.44
C SER A 74 10.44 5.74 12.33
N GLN A 75 10.87 4.48 12.49
CA GLN A 75 12.27 4.09 12.35
C GLN A 75 12.75 4.20 10.90
N LEU A 76 11.92 3.84 9.92
CA LEU A 76 12.21 4.02 8.49
C LEU A 76 12.42 5.49 8.14
N ASN A 77 11.60 6.40 8.67
CA ASN A 77 11.78 7.83 8.48
C ASN A 77 13.11 8.32 9.08
N ALA A 78 13.46 7.88 10.29
CA ALA A 78 14.74 8.22 10.91
C ALA A 78 15.93 7.71 10.06
N PHE A 79 15.86 6.45 9.61
CA PHE A 79 16.83 5.84 8.70
C PHE A 79 16.98 6.65 7.40
N SER A 80 15.87 6.91 6.71
CA SER A 80 15.87 7.66 5.45
C SER A 80 16.45 9.06 5.63
N ARG A 81 16.09 9.77 6.69
CA ARG A 81 16.60 11.12 6.94
C ARG A 81 18.10 11.15 7.24
N HIS A 82 18.63 10.09 7.85
CA HIS A 82 20.04 10.03 8.22
C HIS A 82 20.92 9.59 7.06
N LEU A 83 20.49 8.56 6.31
CA LEU A 83 21.33 7.90 5.30
C LEU A 83 20.93 8.25 3.86
N MET A 84 19.75 8.83 3.65
CA MET A 84 19.13 9.06 2.35
C MET A 84 18.49 10.45 2.28
N ALA A 85 19.26 11.51 2.57
CA ALA A 85 18.76 12.87 2.82
C ALA A 85 17.88 13.51 1.72
N ARG A 86 17.87 12.95 0.51
CA ARG A 86 17.05 13.40 -0.63
C ARG A 86 15.92 12.44 -1.00
N ALA A 87 15.81 11.30 -0.34
CA ALA A 87 14.75 10.33 -0.59
C ALA A 87 13.44 10.79 0.06
N PHE A 88 12.37 10.73 -0.72
CA PHE A 88 11.00 10.93 -0.30
C PHE A 88 10.20 9.72 -0.76
N ALA A 89 9.35 9.20 0.12
CA ALA A 89 8.53 8.04 -0.22
C ALA A 89 7.20 8.08 0.51
N THR A 90 6.16 7.57 -0.14
CA THR A 90 4.92 7.19 0.53
C THR A 90 4.96 5.72 0.91
N ALA A 91 4.29 5.34 1.99
CA ALA A 91 4.12 3.94 2.34
C ALA A 91 2.87 3.71 3.19
N VAL A 92 2.28 2.53 3.07
CA VAL A 92 1.29 2.00 3.99
C VAL A 92 1.73 0.59 4.39
N ALA A 93 1.73 0.33 5.70
CA ALA A 93 2.08 -0.96 6.26
C ALA A 93 0.91 -1.50 7.07
N VAL A 94 0.59 -2.77 6.85
CA VAL A 94 -0.56 -3.45 7.43
C VAL A 94 -0.11 -4.79 8.01
N ARG A 95 -0.46 -5.08 9.26
CA ARG A 95 -0.19 -6.36 9.93
C ARG A 95 -1.51 -6.95 10.42
N ILE A 96 -1.75 -8.21 10.09
CA ILE A 96 -3.05 -8.86 10.21
C ILE A 96 -2.90 -10.18 10.94
N ASP A 97 -3.66 -10.31 12.01
CA ASP A 97 -3.93 -11.59 12.65
C ASP A 97 -4.86 -12.42 11.76
N LEU A 98 -4.35 -13.51 11.21
CA LEU A 98 -5.05 -14.30 10.21
C LEU A 98 -6.28 -15.04 10.76
N ASP A 99 -6.31 -15.31 12.07
CA ASP A 99 -7.41 -16.02 12.71
C ASP A 99 -8.57 -15.09 13.03
N SER A 100 -8.27 -13.95 13.66
CA SER A 100 -9.26 -12.97 14.14
C SER A 100 -9.61 -11.88 13.13
N GLY A 101 -8.74 -11.61 12.15
CA GLY A 101 -8.85 -10.48 11.23
C GLY A 101 -8.48 -9.14 11.86
N ARG A 102 -7.99 -9.13 13.11
CA ARG A 102 -7.47 -7.90 13.74
C ARG A 102 -6.30 -7.37 12.93
N THR A 103 -6.40 -6.11 12.57
CA THR A 103 -5.49 -5.43 11.66
C THR A 103 -4.91 -4.21 12.35
N GLU A 104 -3.58 -4.16 12.44
CA GLU A 104 -2.80 -2.99 12.81
C GLU A 104 -2.27 -2.35 11.53
N ALA A 105 -2.34 -1.03 11.41
CA ALA A 105 -1.87 -0.33 10.22
C ALA A 105 -1.30 1.05 10.54
N ALA A 106 -0.45 1.54 9.64
CA ALA A 106 0.01 2.92 9.64
C ALA A 106 0.26 3.38 8.20
N SER A 107 0.03 4.67 7.94
CA SER A 107 0.32 5.32 6.65
C SER A 107 1.36 6.41 6.82
N ALA A 108 2.26 6.51 5.85
CA ALA A 108 3.27 7.52 5.63
C ALA A 108 2.97 8.23 4.31
N GLY A 109 2.05 9.20 4.30
CA GLY A 109 1.72 10.00 3.12
C GLY A 109 1.04 9.25 1.97
N HIS A 110 0.75 7.96 2.13
CA HIS A 110 0.19 7.13 1.07
C HIS A 110 -1.32 7.28 0.99
N LEU A 111 -1.87 7.05 -0.22
CA LEU A 111 -3.31 7.03 -0.45
C LEU A 111 -3.98 5.97 0.42
N MET A 112 -5.21 6.27 0.87
CA MET A 112 -5.90 5.39 1.81
C MET A 112 -6.40 4.12 1.11
N PRO A 113 -6.07 2.93 1.62
CA PRO A 113 -6.68 1.69 1.16
C PRO A 113 -8.20 1.73 1.28
N TYR A 114 -8.91 0.96 0.47
CA TYR A 114 -10.37 0.79 0.58
C TYR A 114 -10.73 -0.51 1.28
N LEU A 115 -11.79 -0.47 2.10
CA LEU A 115 -12.47 -1.65 2.61
C LEU A 115 -13.54 -2.11 1.61
N THR A 116 -13.53 -3.40 1.29
CA THR A 116 -14.48 -4.04 0.34
C THR A 116 -15.29 -5.13 1.05
N GLY A 117 -16.38 -5.60 0.42
CA GLY A 117 -17.17 -6.74 0.89
C GLY A 117 -18.03 -6.51 2.14
N GLY A 118 -18.04 -5.29 2.70
CA GLY A 118 -18.84 -4.92 3.86
C GLY A 118 -20.01 -3.99 3.55
N ARG A 119 -19.71 -2.75 3.15
CA ARG A 119 -20.69 -1.69 2.85
C ARG A 119 -20.51 -1.19 1.42
N THR A 120 -21.62 -0.71 0.84
CA THR A 120 -21.66 0.04 -0.41
C THR A 120 -22.24 1.43 -0.11
N PRO A 121 -21.61 2.53 -0.51
CA PRO A 121 -20.32 2.58 -1.23
C PRO A 121 -19.16 2.08 -0.35
N VAL A 122 -18.10 1.60 -0.99
CA VAL A 122 -16.84 1.26 -0.32
C VAL A 122 -16.29 2.47 0.43
N THR A 123 -15.67 2.22 1.58
CA THR A 123 -15.12 3.28 2.43
C THR A 123 -13.61 3.15 2.52
N ALA A 124 -12.91 4.27 2.64
CA ALA A 124 -11.51 4.25 3.02
C ALA A 124 -11.33 3.49 4.34
N ALA A 125 -10.25 2.72 4.43
CA ALA A 125 -9.85 2.07 5.66
C ALA A 125 -9.62 3.12 6.75
N PRO A 126 -9.94 2.83 8.03
CA PRO A 126 -9.81 3.77 9.14
C PRO A 126 -8.35 3.93 9.57
N ILE A 127 -7.48 4.28 8.62
CA ILE A 127 -6.06 4.52 8.80
C ILE A 127 -5.84 6.03 8.86
N ARG A 128 -5.09 6.48 9.85
CA ARG A 128 -4.75 7.90 9.98
C ARG A 128 -3.63 8.27 9.01
N LEU A 129 -3.87 9.30 8.21
CA LEU A 129 -2.83 9.88 7.36
C LEU A 129 -1.73 10.48 8.24
N SER A 130 -0.48 10.11 7.94
CA SER A 130 0.71 10.75 8.52
C SER A 130 1.58 11.32 7.40
N PRO A 131 2.58 12.16 7.69
CA PRO A 131 3.48 12.69 6.67
C PRO A 131 4.25 11.59 5.90
N PRO A 132 4.71 11.85 4.66
CA PRO A 132 5.60 10.94 3.93
C PRO A 132 6.94 10.67 4.64
N ILE A 133 7.58 9.58 4.25
CA ILE A 133 8.98 9.27 4.63
C ILE A 133 9.90 10.36 4.07
N GLY A 134 10.87 10.80 4.88
CA GLY A 134 11.80 11.90 4.57
C GLY A 134 11.47 13.19 5.31
N VAL A 135 10.24 13.36 5.81
CA VAL A 135 9.78 14.59 6.49
C VAL A 135 10.34 14.73 7.91
N LYS A 136 10.80 15.95 8.25
CA LYS A 136 11.34 16.27 9.58
C LYS A 136 10.24 16.29 10.62
N GLY A 137 10.45 15.59 11.74
CA GLY A 137 9.46 15.51 12.81
C GLY A 137 8.22 14.69 12.44
N GLY A 138 8.29 13.88 11.37
CA GLY A 138 7.20 12.97 11.01
C GLY A 138 6.96 11.95 12.13
N SER A 139 5.71 11.91 12.62
CA SER A 139 5.19 10.90 13.54
C SER A 139 4.11 10.11 12.80
N TYR A 140 4.12 8.78 12.97
CA TYR A 140 3.26 7.86 12.24
C TYR A 140 2.22 7.28 13.19
N ALA A 141 0.96 7.50 12.89
CA ALA A 141 -0.11 7.15 13.81
C ALA A 141 -0.52 5.68 13.67
N HIS A 142 -0.51 4.95 14.79
CA HIS A 142 -1.06 3.60 14.85
C HIS A 142 -2.56 3.61 14.60
N SER A 143 -3.07 2.78 13.71
CA SER A 143 -4.50 2.56 13.48
C SER A 143 -4.83 1.08 13.67
N GLU A 144 -5.99 0.77 14.24
CA GLU A 144 -6.48 -0.60 14.39
C GLU A 144 -7.91 -0.73 13.86
N PHE A 145 -8.20 -1.86 13.22
CA PHE A 145 -9.55 -2.25 12.79
C PHE A 145 -9.64 -3.77 12.62
N VAL A 146 -10.84 -4.28 12.33
CA VAL A 146 -11.07 -5.70 12.06
C VAL A 146 -11.55 -5.87 10.62
N LEU A 147 -10.93 -6.80 9.90
CA LEU A 147 -11.46 -7.31 8.64
C LEU A 147 -12.34 -8.51 8.95
N GLU A 148 -13.66 -8.32 8.90
CA GLU A 148 -14.62 -9.40 9.11
C GLU A 148 -14.57 -10.42 7.96
N ARG A 149 -15.12 -11.62 8.18
CA ARG A 149 -15.26 -12.61 7.09
C ARG A 149 -16.11 -12.01 5.97
N GLY A 150 -15.68 -12.23 4.73
CA GLY A 150 -16.27 -11.61 3.54
C GLY A 150 -15.78 -10.19 3.26
N GLN A 151 -15.04 -9.54 4.17
CA GLN A 151 -14.44 -8.23 3.92
C GLN A 151 -13.05 -8.36 3.32
N GLY A 152 -12.61 -7.29 2.66
CA GLY A 152 -11.28 -7.17 2.12
C GLY A 152 -10.69 -5.78 2.23
N LEU A 153 -9.41 -5.68 1.93
CA LEU A 153 -8.61 -4.47 1.87
C LEU A 153 -8.00 -4.37 0.48
N VAL A 154 -8.15 -3.22 -0.17
CA VAL A 154 -7.51 -2.92 -1.46
C VAL A 154 -6.52 -1.79 -1.26
N MET A 155 -5.24 -2.08 -1.47
CA MET A 155 -4.13 -1.12 -1.42
C MET A 155 -3.68 -0.85 -2.85
N PHE A 156 -3.33 0.39 -3.17
CA PHE A 156 -2.99 0.79 -4.53
C PHE A 156 -2.05 2.00 -4.52
N SER A 157 -1.14 2.06 -5.50
CA SER A 157 -0.32 3.25 -5.74
C SER A 157 -1.12 4.33 -6.46
N ASP A 158 -0.61 5.56 -6.44
CA ASP A 158 -1.22 6.70 -7.11
C ASP A 158 -1.33 6.51 -8.62
N GLY A 159 -0.40 5.83 -9.29
CA GLY A 159 -0.50 5.52 -10.71
C GLY A 159 -1.79 4.77 -11.12
N LEU A 160 -2.50 4.11 -10.20
CA LEU A 160 -3.83 3.54 -10.46
C LEU A 160 -4.92 4.60 -10.67
N VAL A 161 -4.81 5.73 -9.95
CA VAL A 161 -5.85 6.77 -9.87
C VAL A 161 -5.44 8.07 -10.56
N GLU A 162 -4.15 8.36 -10.63
CA GLU A 162 -3.56 9.50 -11.32
C GLU A 162 -3.70 9.35 -12.83
N ARG A 163 -4.05 10.46 -13.48
CA ARG A 163 -4.23 10.55 -14.93
C ARG A 163 -3.74 11.89 -15.42
N ARG A 164 -3.26 11.94 -16.67
CA ARG A 164 -2.82 13.19 -17.31
C ARG A 164 -3.89 14.28 -17.34
N ASP A 165 -5.15 13.89 -17.54
CA ASP A 165 -6.26 14.82 -17.78
C ASP A 165 -7.29 14.88 -16.62
N GLY A 166 -6.92 14.47 -15.40
CA GLY A 166 -7.85 14.42 -14.27
C GLY A 166 -7.18 14.57 -12.91
N THR A 167 -7.98 14.80 -11.87
CA THR A 167 -7.47 14.91 -10.50
C THR A 167 -7.37 13.53 -9.84
N ILE A 168 -6.56 13.43 -8.77
CA ILE A 168 -6.52 12.23 -7.92
C ILE A 168 -7.90 11.92 -7.34
N ASP A 169 -8.67 12.95 -6.97
CA ASP A 169 -10.01 12.79 -6.40
C ASP A 169 -10.97 12.14 -7.42
N ASP A 170 -10.94 12.55 -8.69
CA ASP A 170 -11.72 11.92 -9.77
C ASP A 170 -11.34 10.44 -9.94
N GLY A 171 -10.04 10.15 -9.82
CA GLY A 171 -9.49 8.81 -9.87
C GLY A 171 -9.96 7.93 -8.70
N LEU A 172 -9.95 8.47 -7.49
CA LEU A 172 -10.44 7.80 -6.27
C LEU A 172 -11.94 7.54 -6.34
N GLU A 173 -12.73 8.50 -6.82
CA GLU A 173 -14.17 8.28 -7.04
C GLU A 173 -14.44 7.18 -8.07
N ARG A 174 -13.66 7.15 -9.17
CA ARG A 174 -13.76 6.08 -10.17
C ARG A 174 -13.40 4.74 -9.56
N LEU A 175 -12.32 4.67 -8.79
CA LEU A 175 -11.90 3.46 -8.10
C LEU A 175 -12.99 2.96 -7.15
N ALA A 176 -13.57 3.84 -6.33
CA ALA A 176 -14.67 3.48 -5.45
C ALA A 176 -15.84 2.84 -6.21
N ARG A 177 -16.26 3.43 -7.34
CA ARG A 177 -17.31 2.88 -8.21
C ARG A 177 -16.92 1.52 -8.83
N VAL A 178 -15.65 1.33 -9.17
CA VAL A 178 -15.14 0.02 -9.65
C VAL A 178 -15.23 -1.00 -8.53
N LEU A 179 -14.74 -0.68 -7.34
CA LEU A 179 -14.73 -1.59 -6.18
C LEU A 179 -16.13 -1.98 -5.72
N ASP A 180 -17.09 -1.05 -5.77
CA ASP A 180 -18.50 -1.32 -5.49
C ASP A 180 -19.11 -2.40 -6.40
N ARG A 181 -18.64 -2.49 -7.66
CA ARG A 181 -19.10 -3.46 -8.65
C ARG A 181 -18.26 -4.73 -8.68
N ALA A 182 -16.98 -4.59 -8.35
CA ALA A 182 -15.97 -5.62 -8.51
C ALA A 182 -16.09 -6.70 -7.42
N GLY A 183 -16.65 -6.39 -6.25
CA GLY A 183 -16.83 -7.37 -5.17
C GLY A 183 -15.53 -8.09 -4.83
N ASP A 184 -15.46 -9.39 -5.12
CA ASP A 184 -14.34 -10.29 -4.80
C ASP A 184 -13.25 -10.32 -5.90
N SER A 185 -13.18 -9.28 -6.72
CA SER A 185 -12.28 -9.22 -7.87
C SER A 185 -10.81 -9.27 -7.47
N ALA A 186 -10.02 -9.97 -8.28
CA ALA A 186 -8.56 -10.00 -8.15
C ALA A 186 -7.92 -8.65 -8.52
N ALA A 187 -6.70 -8.40 -8.03
CA ALA A 187 -5.96 -7.15 -8.30
C ALA A 187 -5.88 -6.81 -9.79
N GLN A 188 -5.64 -7.81 -10.66
CA GLN A 188 -5.57 -7.63 -12.11
C GLN A 188 -6.89 -7.16 -12.75
N GLN A 189 -8.03 -7.55 -12.18
CA GLN A 189 -9.34 -7.13 -12.69
C GLN A 189 -9.61 -5.67 -12.32
N ILE A 190 -9.23 -5.26 -11.10
CA ILE A 190 -9.33 -3.87 -10.64
C ILE A 190 -8.45 -2.97 -11.50
N SER A 191 -7.17 -3.34 -11.68
CA SER A 191 -6.26 -2.56 -12.52
C SER A 191 -6.78 -2.48 -13.96
N SER A 192 -7.21 -3.58 -14.57
CA SER A 192 -7.75 -3.56 -15.94
C SER A 192 -9.01 -2.69 -16.07
N ALA A 193 -9.88 -2.67 -15.06
CA ALA A 193 -11.06 -1.79 -15.05
C ALA A 193 -10.70 -0.30 -14.92
N MET A 194 -9.56 0.01 -14.32
CA MET A 194 -9.06 1.38 -14.14
C MET A 194 -8.32 1.94 -15.36
N ARG A 195 -8.01 1.10 -16.36
CA ARG A 195 -7.31 1.47 -17.61
C ARG A 195 -5.97 2.20 -17.37
N PRO A 196 -4.98 1.52 -16.80
CA PRO A 196 -3.69 2.09 -16.45
C PRO A 196 -2.84 2.42 -17.68
N GLU A 197 -3.21 1.99 -18.88
CA GLU A 197 -2.58 2.42 -20.13
C GLU A 197 -2.62 3.95 -20.36
N ASP A 198 -3.42 4.67 -19.58
CA ASP A 198 -3.50 6.13 -19.60
C ASP A 198 -2.56 6.82 -18.58
N THR A 199 -1.78 6.07 -17.79
CA THR A 199 -0.79 6.61 -16.84
C THR A 199 0.65 6.49 -17.37
N ASP A 200 1.50 7.43 -16.95
CA ASP A 200 2.95 7.39 -17.18
C ASP A 200 3.73 6.80 -16.00
N ASP A 201 3.02 6.42 -14.93
CA ASP A 201 3.61 5.93 -13.68
C ASP A 201 3.41 4.42 -13.49
N ASP A 202 4.09 3.86 -12.50
CA ASP A 202 3.88 2.50 -12.07
C ASP A 202 2.48 2.32 -11.47
N VAL A 203 1.89 1.16 -11.71
CA VAL A 203 0.60 0.79 -11.11
C VAL A 203 0.77 -0.48 -10.30
N THR A 204 0.56 -0.35 -8.99
CA THR A 204 0.53 -1.48 -8.07
C THR A 204 -0.84 -1.57 -7.44
N VAL A 205 -1.42 -2.77 -7.45
CA VAL A 205 -2.67 -3.09 -6.75
C VAL A 205 -2.46 -4.34 -5.92
N ILE A 206 -2.87 -4.30 -4.66
CA ILE A 206 -2.88 -5.45 -3.76
C ILE A 206 -4.30 -5.61 -3.22
N THR A 207 -4.86 -6.79 -3.39
CA THR A 207 -6.15 -7.17 -2.80
C THR A 207 -5.93 -8.24 -1.76
N LEU A 208 -6.44 -8.02 -0.57
CA LEU A 208 -6.49 -9.01 0.50
C LEU A 208 -7.93 -9.21 0.94
N ARG A 209 -8.40 -10.45 1.00
CA ARG A 209 -9.77 -10.77 1.41
C ARG A 209 -9.79 -11.89 2.44
N ARG A 210 -10.64 -11.74 3.46
CA ARG A 210 -10.93 -12.80 4.43
C ARG A 210 -12.14 -13.61 3.96
N ARG A 211 -11.99 -14.93 3.85
CA ARG A 211 -13.06 -15.88 3.45
C ARG A 211 -14.03 -16.17 4.59
#